data_AF-A0A836U349-F1
#
_entry.id   AF-A0A836U349-F1
#
_cell.length_a   1.000
_cell.length_b   1.000
_cell.length_c   1.000
_cell.angle_alpha   90.00
_cell.angle_beta   90.00
_cell.angle_gamma   90.00
#
_symmetry.space_group_name_H-M   'P 1'
#
loop_
_entity.id
_entity.type
_entity.pdbx_description
1 polymer ?
#
loop_
_entity_poly.entity_id
_entity_poly.type
_entity_poly.pdbx_seq_one_letter_code
_entity_poly.pdbx_strand_id
1 'polypeptide(L)'
;MITKTIDPYENVVDFIGAAIEASEINQMLLELEKLPDKIRRTTLTKFVSDMHRDKESIEFIQIMEMMMDREVLQAMNNVIADIQKTKPRSINSKTLSSSSFTTLIGLIAAL
;
A
#
# COMPACT_ATOMS: atom_id res chain seq x y z
N MET A 1 -13.24 23.71 -19.23
CA MET A 1 -13.52 22.50 -18.43
C MET A 1 -12.17 21.87 -18.13
N ILE A 2 -11.66 21.98 -16.89
CA ILE A 2 -10.38 21.38 -16.53
C ILE A 2 -10.66 19.91 -16.25
N THR A 3 -10.28 19.03 -17.19
CA THR A 3 -10.19 17.60 -16.90
C THR A 3 -9.09 17.42 -15.88
N LYS A 4 -9.44 17.28 -14.59
CA LYS A 4 -8.53 16.68 -13.61
C LYS A 4 -8.22 15.29 -14.14
N THR A 5 -7.00 15.07 -14.60
CA THR A 5 -6.46 13.73 -14.79
C THR A 5 -6.46 13.09 -13.41
N ILE A 6 -7.46 12.25 -13.15
CA ILE A 6 -7.52 11.44 -11.93
C ILE A 6 -6.35 10.47 -12.05
N ASP A 7 -5.43 10.51 -11.09
CA ASP A 7 -4.36 9.53 -11.04
C ASP A 7 -5.02 8.18 -10.70
N PRO A 8 -4.94 7.16 -11.57
CA PRO A 8 -5.61 5.88 -11.32
C PRO A 8 -5.09 5.18 -10.06
N TYR A 9 -3.96 5.62 -9.51
CA TYR A 9 -3.35 5.09 -8.32
C TYR A 9 -3.35 6.10 -7.15
N GLU A 10 -4.18 7.14 -7.18
CA GLU A 10 -4.31 8.14 -6.10
C GLU A 10 -4.54 7.47 -4.74
N ASN A 11 -5.42 6.47 -4.68
CA ASN A 11 -5.68 5.69 -3.47
C ASN A 11 -4.43 4.96 -2.92
N VAL A 12 -3.56 4.46 -3.82
CA VAL A 12 -2.31 3.79 -3.43
C VAL A 12 -1.33 4.80 -2.85
N VAL A 13 -1.24 5.98 -3.45
CA VAL A 13 -0.43 7.10 -2.97
C VAL A 13 -0.91 7.56 -1.59
N ASP A 14 -2.22 7.71 -1.41
CA ASP A 14 -2.83 8.11 -0.14
C ASP A 14 -2.59 7.07 0.95
N PHE A 15 -2.73 5.78 0.62
CA PHE A 15 -2.41 4.69 1.53
C PHE A 15 -0.93 4.70 1.96
N ILE A 16 0.00 4.91 1.01
CA ILE A 16 1.42 5.03 1.31
C ILE A 16 1.67 6.21 2.27
N GLY A 17 1.02 7.36 2.02
CA GLY A 17 1.05 8.51 2.92
C GLY A 17 0.59 8.16 4.33
N ALA A 18 -0.57 7.53 4.45
CA ALA A 18 -1.12 7.08 5.72
C ALA A 18 -0.20 6.07 6.43
N ALA A 19 0.39 5.12 5.70
CA ALA A 19 1.32 4.14 6.27
C ALA A 19 2.59 4.80 6.81
N ILE A 20 3.08 5.87 6.19
CA ILE A 20 4.25 6.60 6.66
C ILE A 20 3.93 7.44 7.90
N GLU A 21 2.75 8.06 7.94
CA GLU A 21 2.31 8.88 9.07
C GLU A 21 1.92 8.03 10.30
N ALA A 22 1.27 6.90 10.07
CA ALA A 22 0.83 5.98 11.13
C ALA A 22 1.83 4.83 11.31
N SER A 23 2.62 4.90 12.39
CA SER A 23 3.62 3.88 12.73
C SER A 23 3.04 2.46 12.83
N GLU A 24 1.78 2.34 13.25
CA GLU A 24 1.06 1.08 13.41
C GLU A 24 0.85 0.37 12.07
N ILE A 25 0.45 1.11 11.02
CA ILE A 25 0.23 0.54 9.69
C ILE A 25 1.57 0.06 9.10
N ASN A 26 2.61 0.91 9.14
CA ASN A 26 3.93 0.51 8.66
C ASN A 26 4.44 -0.74 9.38
N GLN A 27 4.33 -0.78 10.71
CA GLN A 27 4.80 -1.93 11.49
C GLN A 27 4.02 -3.21 11.14
N MET A 28 2.68 -3.11 10.99
CA MET A 28 1.85 -4.23 10.56
C MET A 28 2.31 -4.79 9.21
N LEU A 29 2.56 -3.92 8.22
CA LEU A 29 3.00 -4.35 6.89
C LEU A 29 4.36 -5.07 6.92
N LEU A 30 5.29 -4.58 7.74
CA LEU A 30 6.60 -5.22 7.95
C LEU A 30 6.49 -6.56 8.68
N GLU A 31 5.53 -6.71 9.59
CA GLU A 31 5.28 -7.97 10.28
C GLU A 31 4.63 -9.00 9.35
N LEU A 32 3.67 -8.59 8.53
CA LEU A 32 3.02 -9.44 7.54
C LEU A 32 4.02 -10.03 6.54
N GLU A 33 5.03 -9.26 6.10
CA GLU A 33 6.05 -9.74 5.16
C GLU A 33 6.90 -10.89 5.74
N LYS A 34 7.10 -10.90 7.07
CA LYS A 34 7.88 -11.92 7.78
C LYS A 34 7.10 -13.22 8.00
N LEU A 35 5.78 -13.20 7.85
CA LEU A 35 4.94 -14.36 8.10
C LEU A 35 5.03 -15.38 6.95
N PRO A 36 4.98 -16.69 7.25
CA PRO A 36 4.77 -17.71 6.23
C PRO A 36 3.48 -17.44 5.44
N ASP A 37 3.48 -17.75 4.15
CA ASP A 37 2.40 -17.38 3.21
C ASP A 37 1.00 -17.73 3.72
N LYS A 38 0.80 -18.97 4.18
CA LYS A 38 -0.48 -19.42 4.74
C LYS A 38 -0.93 -18.56 5.92
N ILE A 39 -0.02 -18.24 6.84
CA ILE A 39 -0.31 -17.44 8.03
C ILE A 39 -0.60 -16.00 7.62
N ARG A 40 0.24 -15.41 6.74
CA ARG A 40 0.04 -14.06 6.20
C ARG A 40 -1.34 -13.89 5.59
N ARG A 41 -1.75 -14.81 4.71
CA ARG A 41 -3.06 -14.75 4.04
C ARG A 41 -4.21 -14.87 5.03
N THR A 42 -4.12 -15.74 6.02
CA THR A 42 -5.13 -15.84 7.09
C THR A 42 -5.21 -14.56 7.92
N THR A 43 -4.06 -13.98 8.30
CA THR A 43 -4.01 -12.72 9.05
C THR A 43 -4.62 -11.57 8.24
N LEU A 44 -4.23 -11.42 6.96
CA LEU A 44 -4.79 -10.40 6.07
C LEU A 44 -6.29 -10.58 5.84
N THR A 45 -6.77 -11.82 5.65
CA THR A 45 -8.20 -12.10 5.48
C THR A 45 -8.99 -11.67 6.71
N LYS A 46 -8.47 -11.97 7.91
CA LYS A 46 -9.09 -11.54 9.16
C LYS A 46 -9.11 -10.01 9.26
N PHE A 47 -7.99 -9.37 8.96
CA PHE A 47 -7.87 -7.91 9.00
C PHE A 47 -8.84 -7.22 8.03
N VAL A 48 -8.91 -7.67 6.78
CA VAL A 48 -9.89 -7.20 5.78
C VAL A 48 -11.33 -7.40 6.27
N SER A 49 -11.63 -8.55 6.88
CA SER A 49 -12.96 -8.79 7.47
C SER A 49 -13.28 -7.84 8.62
N ASP A 50 -12.29 -7.51 9.45
CA ASP A 50 -12.43 -6.54 10.54
C ASP A 50 -12.67 -5.12 9.97
N MET A 51 -11.90 -4.71 8.95
CA MET A 51 -12.09 -3.44 8.23
C MET A 51 -13.48 -3.31 7.61
N HIS A 52 -14.01 -4.37 7.00
CA HIS A 52 -15.37 -4.39 6.47
C HIS A 52 -16.42 -4.19 7.57
N ARG A 53 -16.25 -4.84 8.72
CA ARG A 53 -17.16 -4.69 9.87
C ARG A 53 -17.10 -3.27 10.42
N ASP A 54 -15.91 -2.70 10.48
CA ASP A 54 -15.64 -1.39 11.06
C ASP A 54 -15.93 -0.24 10.07
N LYS A 55 -16.34 -0.58 8.84
CA LYS A 55 -16.73 0.34 7.75
C LYS A 55 -15.60 1.26 7.32
N GLU A 56 -14.39 0.73 7.27
CA GLU A 56 -13.23 1.40 6.68
C GLU A 56 -13.46 1.71 5.19
N SER A 57 -12.65 2.62 4.66
CA SER A 57 -12.68 3.00 3.24
C SER A 57 -12.54 1.77 2.33
N ILE A 58 -13.37 1.69 1.29
CA ILE A 58 -13.34 0.60 0.31
C ILE A 58 -11.98 0.58 -0.40
N GLU A 59 -11.43 1.76 -0.69
CA GLU A 59 -10.13 1.93 -1.32
C GLU A 59 -9.00 1.32 -0.47
N PHE A 60 -9.03 1.55 0.84
CA PHE A 60 -8.07 0.95 1.78
C PHE A 60 -8.24 -0.57 1.86
N ILE A 61 -9.47 -1.06 1.90
CA ILE A 61 -9.76 -2.50 1.91
C ILE A 61 -9.21 -3.16 0.65
N GLN A 62 -9.46 -2.58 -0.53
CA GLN A 62 -8.95 -3.10 -1.81
C GLN A 62 -7.42 -3.16 -1.83
N ILE A 63 -6.75 -2.13 -1.30
CA ILE A 63 -5.29 -2.12 -1.20
C ILE A 63 -4.79 -3.25 -0.27
N MET A 64 -5.45 -3.48 0.86
CA MET A 64 -5.12 -4.58 1.76
C MET A 64 -5.36 -5.96 1.14
N GLU A 65 -6.38 -6.11 0.29
CA GLU A 65 -6.63 -7.33 -0.49
C GLU A 65 -5.52 -7.59 -1.51
N MET A 66 -5.03 -6.55 -2.20
CA MET A 66 -3.90 -6.69 -3.14
C MET A 66 -2.63 -7.20 -2.44
N MET A 67 -2.41 -6.85 -1.17
CA MET A 67 -1.27 -7.33 -0.37
C MET A 67 -1.34 -8.82 0.01
N MET A 68 -2.43 -9.52 -0.31
CA MET A 68 -2.42 -10.98 -0.24
C MET A 68 -1.38 -11.58 -1.18
N ASP A 69 -1.11 -10.90 -2.30
CA ASP A 69 0.04 -11.17 -3.16
C ASP A 69 1.34 -10.76 -2.47
N ARG A 70 2.31 -11.68 -2.45
CA ARG A 70 3.57 -11.48 -1.75
C ARG A 70 4.43 -10.41 -2.39
N GLU A 71 4.47 -10.37 -3.72
CA GLU A 71 5.29 -9.43 -4.47
C GLU A 71 4.73 -8.02 -4.32
N VAL A 72 3.40 -7.87 -4.32
CA VAL A 72 2.75 -6.58 -4.05
C VAL A 72 3.07 -6.07 -2.65
N LEU A 73 2.95 -6.91 -1.61
CA LEU A 73 3.30 -6.51 -0.25
C LEU A 73 4.77 -6.09 -0.13
N GLN A 74 5.67 -6.87 -0.72
CA GLN A 74 7.10 -6.57 -0.70
C GLN A 74 7.41 -5.25 -1.44
N ALA A 75 6.78 -5.03 -2.60
CA ALA A 75 6.92 -3.78 -3.34
C ALA A 75 6.38 -2.58 -2.54
N MET A 76 5.26 -2.74 -1.83
CA MET A 76 4.71 -1.71 -0.94
C MET A 76 5.71 -1.34 0.17
N ASN A 77 6.28 -2.33 0.87
CA ASN A 77 7.27 -2.09 1.92
C ASN A 77 8.54 -1.41 1.39
N ASN A 78 9.00 -1.77 0.19
CA ASN A 78 10.13 -1.11 -0.47
C ASN A 78 9.84 0.36 -0.78
N VAL A 79 8.63 0.69 -1.25
CA VAL A 79 8.21 2.07 -1.51
C VAL A 79 8.21 2.89 -0.22
N ILE A 80 7.59 2.37 0.85
CA ILE A 80 7.56 3.03 2.15
C ILE A 80 8.99 3.28 2.67
N ALA A 81 9.85 2.28 2.59
CA ALA A 81 11.25 2.39 3.02
C ALA A 81 12.03 3.45 2.20
N ASP A 82 11.82 3.52 0.89
CA ASP A 82 12.48 4.52 0.03
C ASP A 82 12.01 5.95 0.34
N ILE A 83 10.73 6.13 0.64
CA ILE A 83 10.19 7.44 1.03
C ILE A 83 10.74 7.86 2.40
N GLN A 84 10.83 6.93 3.35
CA GLN A 84 11.41 7.20 4.67
C GLN A 84 12.90 7.56 4.60
N LYS A 85 13.64 7.03 3.62
CA LYS A 85 15.04 7.41 3.35
C LYS A 85 15.15 8.78 2.69
N THR A 86 14.32 9.04 1.68
CA THR A 86 14.40 10.28 0.87
C THR A 86 13.71 11.47 1.53
N LYS A 87 12.78 11.23 2.45
CA LYS A 87 12.00 12.22 3.23
C LYS A 87 11.51 13.38 2.36
N PRO A 88 10.71 13.11 1.31
CA PRO A 88 10.19 14.15 0.45
C PRO A 88 9.29 15.10 1.25
N ARG A 89 9.24 16.37 0.84
CA ARG A 89 8.40 17.39 1.48
C ARG A 89 6.89 17.15 1.33
N SER A 90 6.49 16.34 0.36
CA SER A 90 5.11 15.95 0.10
C SER A 90 5.09 14.59 -0.57
N ILE A 91 4.13 13.73 -0.26
CA ILE A 91 3.93 12.44 -0.92
C ILE A 91 2.85 12.61 -1.99
N ASN A 92 3.23 12.40 -3.23
CA ASN A 92 2.36 12.37 -4.41
C ASN A 92 2.99 11.51 -5.50
N SER A 93 2.23 11.10 -6.51
CA SER A 93 2.73 10.23 -7.59
C SER A 93 3.96 10.77 -8.33
N LYS A 94 4.15 12.10 -8.41
CA LYS A 94 5.34 12.71 -9.03
C LYS A 94 6.58 12.53 -8.15
N THR A 95 6.44 12.71 -6.84
CA THR A 95 7.51 12.50 -5.85
C THR A 95 7.82 11.02 -5.61
N LEU A 96 6.87 10.14 -5.93
CA LEU A 96 7.01 8.70 -5.85
C LEU A 96 7.58 8.08 -7.13
N SER A 97 8.18 8.84 -8.05
CA SER A 97 8.76 8.32 -9.31
C SER A 97 9.98 7.39 -9.15
N SER A 98 10.13 6.71 -8.01
CA SER A 98 11.17 5.73 -7.76
C SER A 98 10.93 4.44 -8.56
N SER A 99 12.01 3.66 -8.74
CA SER A 99 11.94 2.31 -9.31
C SER A 99 11.01 1.40 -8.51
N SER A 100 10.99 1.55 -7.18
CA SER A 100 10.15 0.77 -6.27
C SER A 100 8.66 1.05 -6.48
N PHE A 101 8.27 2.31 -6.66
CA PHE A 101 6.88 2.66 -6.94
C PHE A 101 6.45 2.22 -8.34
N THR A 102 7.32 2.39 -9.33
CA THR A 102 7.06 1.89 -10.69
C THR A 102 6.83 0.37 -10.69
N THR A 103 7.60 -0.36 -9.86
CA THR A 103 7.44 -1.81 -9.69
C THR A 103 6.11 -2.14 -9.02
N LEU A 104 5.75 -1.45 -7.94
CA LEU A 104 4.47 -1.62 -7.25
C LEU A 104 3.29 -1.41 -8.20
N ILE A 105 3.30 -0.32 -8.97
CA ILE A 105 2.25 -0.02 -9.94
C ILE A 105 2.18 -1.10 -11.05
N GLY A 106 3.32 -1.57 -11.54
CA GLY A 106 3.37 -2.65 -12.52
C GLY A 106 2.77 -3.97 -12.01
N LEU A 107 3.00 -4.32 -10.75
CA LEU A 107 2.42 -5.50 -10.10
C LEU A 107 0.90 -5.35 -9.91
N ILE A 108 0.45 -4.20 -9.39
CA ILE A 108 -0.98 -3.93 -9.20
C ILE A 108 -1.74 -3.97 -10.53
N ALA A 109 -1.15 -3.43 -11.61
CA ALA A 109 -1.77 -3.43 -12.93
C ALA A 109 -1.88 -4.83 -13.57
N ALA A 110 -1.18 -5.83 -13.03
CA ALA A 110 -1.17 -7.19 -13.54
C ALA A 110 -2.14 -8.14 -12.81
N LEU A 111 -2.79 -7.68 -11.72
CA LEU A 111 -3.84 -8.39 -10.98
C LEU A 111 -5.22 -8.23 -11.64
#